data_AF-Q1RMZ1-F1
#
_entry.id   AF-Q1RMZ1-F1
#
_cell.length_a   1.000
_cell.length_b   1.000
_cell.length_c   1.000
_cell.angle_alpha   90.00
_cell.angle_beta   90.00
_cell.angle_gamma   90.00
#
_symmetry.space_group_name_H-M   'P 1'
#
loop_
_entity.id
_entity.type
_entity.pdbx_description
1 polymer ?
#
loop_
_entity_poly.entity_id
_entity_poly.type
_entity_poly.pdbx_seq_one_letter_code
_entity_poly.pdbx_strand_id
1 'polypeptide(L)'
;MEPGAGGRNTARAQRAGSPNTPPPREQERKLEQEKLSGVVKSVHRRLRKKYREVGDFDKIWREHCEDEETLCEYAVAMKNLADNHWAKTCEGEGRIEWCCSVCREYFQNGGKRKALEKDEKRAVLATKTTPALNMHESSQLEGHLTNLSFTNPEFITELLQASGKIRLLDVGSCFNPFLKFEEFLTVGIDIVPAVESVYKCDFLNLQLQQPLQLAQDAIDAFLKQLKNPIDSLPGELFHVVVFSLLLSYFPSPYQRWICCKKAHELLVLNGLLLIITPDSSHQNRHAMMMKSWKIAIESLGFKRFKYSKFSHMHLMAFRKISLKTTSDLVSRNYPGMLYIPQDFNSIEDEEYSNPSCYVRSDIEDEQLAYGFTELPDAPYDSDSGESQASSIPFYELEDPILLLS
;
A
#
# COMPACT_ATOMS: atom_id res chain seq x y z
N MET A 1 73.86 35.69 28.91
CA MET A 1 73.77 34.98 30.20
C MET A 1 72.74 33.89 30.03
N GLU A 2 73.18 32.65 30.20
CA GLU A 2 72.41 31.41 30.38
C GLU A 2 71.21 31.53 31.35
N PRO A 3 70.36 30.49 31.54
CA PRO A 3 69.89 29.42 30.63
C PRO A 3 68.40 29.05 30.90
N GLY A 4 67.86 27.98 30.29
CA GLY A 4 66.66 27.32 30.82
C GLY A 4 65.91 26.37 29.88
N ALA A 5 66.16 25.08 30.02
CA ALA A 5 65.65 23.96 29.22
C ALA A 5 64.19 23.56 29.48
N GLY A 6 63.57 22.84 28.53
CA GLY A 6 62.34 22.08 28.76
C GLY A 6 61.72 21.54 27.48
N GLY A 7 62.01 20.27 27.14
CA GLY A 7 61.66 19.64 25.86
C GLY A 7 60.19 19.25 25.66
N ARG A 8 59.81 19.12 24.39
CA ARG A 8 58.67 18.33 23.90
C ARG A 8 58.95 17.95 22.44
N ASN A 9 59.25 16.68 22.21
CA ASN A 9 59.41 16.14 20.86
C ASN A 9 58.18 15.30 20.47
N THR A 10 57.72 15.61 19.26
CA THR A 10 57.14 14.72 18.24
C THR A 10 55.73 14.16 18.44
N ALA A 11 54.80 14.96 17.92
CA ALA A 11 53.60 14.63 17.15
C ALA A 11 53.33 13.15 16.82
N ARG A 12 52.16 12.69 17.27
CA ARG A 12 51.48 11.46 16.84
C ARG A 12 50.47 11.85 15.75
N ALA A 13 50.85 11.74 14.48
CA ALA A 13 49.93 11.86 13.36
C ALA A 13 49.09 10.57 13.25
N GLN A 14 47.80 10.66 13.57
CA GLN A 14 46.82 9.61 13.29
C GLN A 14 46.46 9.65 11.80
N ARG A 15 46.76 8.58 11.08
CA ARG A 15 46.30 8.34 9.71
C ARG A 15 44.77 8.26 9.71
N ALA A 16 44.12 9.19 9.00
CA ALA A 16 42.75 9.04 8.55
C ALA A 16 42.65 7.83 7.61
N GLY A 17 41.75 6.89 7.90
CA GLY A 17 41.46 5.75 7.04
C GLY A 17 40.68 6.17 5.81
N SER A 18 41.14 5.74 4.63
CA SER A 18 40.43 5.91 3.36
C SER A 18 39.03 5.27 3.43
N PRO A 19 38.00 5.86 2.81
CA PRO A 19 36.67 5.28 2.76
C PRO A 19 36.70 3.97 1.95
N ASN A 20 36.19 2.89 2.55
CA ASN A 20 36.07 1.57 1.92
C ASN A 20 35.20 1.68 0.66
N THR A 21 35.82 1.68 -0.53
CA THR A 21 35.12 1.49 -1.79
C THR A 21 34.51 0.09 -1.82
N PRO A 22 33.19 -0.07 -2.08
CA PRO A 22 32.58 -1.39 -2.15
C PRO A 22 33.21 -2.23 -3.28
N PRO A 23 33.33 -3.55 -3.11
CA PRO A 23 33.95 -4.42 -4.11
C PRO A 23 33.25 -4.30 -5.48
N PRO A 24 33.97 -4.49 -6.61
CA PRO A 24 33.46 -4.21 -7.97
C PRO A 24 32.07 -4.79 -8.29
N ARG A 25 31.78 -6.00 -7.83
CA ARG A 25 30.47 -6.67 -8.02
C ARG A 25 29.30 -5.99 -7.31
N GLU A 26 29.55 -5.22 -6.27
CA GLU A 26 28.51 -4.47 -5.56
C GLU A 26 28.20 -3.16 -6.28
N GLN A 27 29.20 -2.50 -6.86
CA GLN A 27 29.00 -1.32 -7.69
C GLN A 27 28.20 -1.65 -8.95
N GLU A 28 28.54 -2.75 -9.65
CA GLU A 28 27.80 -3.22 -10.82
C GLU A 28 26.31 -3.48 -10.48
N ARG A 29 26.05 -4.14 -9.35
CA ARG A 29 24.68 -4.39 -8.87
C ARG A 29 23.94 -3.10 -8.56
N LYS A 30 24.60 -2.11 -7.94
CA LYS A 30 23.98 -0.82 -7.64
C LYS A 30 23.61 -0.06 -8.92
N LEU A 31 24.52 -0.04 -9.91
CA LEU A 31 24.28 0.56 -11.21
C LEU A 31 23.14 -0.13 -11.96
N GLU A 32 23.08 -1.46 -11.93
CA GLU A 32 21.97 -2.23 -12.49
C GLU A 32 20.65 -1.89 -11.80
N GLN A 33 20.63 -1.85 -10.46
CA GLN A 33 19.44 -1.45 -9.68
C GLN A 33 18.96 -0.05 -10.08
N GLU A 34 19.88 0.91 -10.19
CA GLU A 34 19.57 2.28 -10.56
C GLU A 34 18.97 2.34 -11.96
N LYS A 35 19.58 1.65 -12.94
CA LYS A 35 19.07 1.55 -14.31
C LYS A 35 17.66 0.98 -14.36
N LEU A 36 17.43 -0.17 -13.72
CA LEU A 36 16.10 -0.81 -13.70
C LEU A 36 15.06 0.07 -12.99
N SER A 37 15.44 0.69 -11.87
CA SER A 37 14.57 1.63 -11.17
C SER A 37 14.27 2.87 -12.01
N GLY A 38 15.22 3.32 -12.83
CA GLY A 38 15.08 4.43 -13.77
C GLY A 38 14.02 4.14 -14.82
N VAL A 39 14.01 2.94 -15.40
CA VAL A 39 12.95 2.48 -16.33
C VAL A 39 11.58 2.59 -15.66
N VAL A 40 11.39 1.95 -14.50
CA VAL A 40 10.11 1.96 -13.76
C VAL A 40 9.65 3.39 -13.45
N LYS A 41 10.55 4.22 -12.90
CA LYS A 41 10.25 5.61 -12.56
C LYS A 41 9.89 6.45 -13.79
N SER A 42 10.57 6.23 -14.92
CA SER A 42 10.33 6.98 -16.15
C SER A 42 8.96 6.70 -16.76
N VAL A 43 8.52 5.42 -16.74
CA VAL A 43 7.17 5.02 -17.18
C VAL A 43 6.11 5.70 -16.32
N HIS A 44 6.26 5.63 -14.99
CA HIS A 44 5.33 6.26 -14.06
C HIS A 44 5.27 7.78 -14.24
N ARG A 45 6.43 8.42 -14.44
CA ARG A 45 6.56 9.87 -14.69
C ARG A 45 5.85 10.26 -15.99
N ARG A 46 6.09 9.53 -17.07
CA ARG A 46 5.48 9.77 -18.39
C ARG A 46 3.95 9.66 -18.32
N LEU A 47 3.43 8.63 -17.65
CA LEU A 47 2.01 8.46 -17.42
C LEU A 47 1.38 9.64 -16.67
N ARG A 48 2.00 10.08 -15.57
CA ARG A 48 1.52 11.24 -14.80
C ARG A 48 1.63 12.54 -15.59
N LYS A 49 2.71 12.74 -16.36
CA LYS A 49 2.87 13.91 -17.23
C LYS A 49 1.75 13.98 -18.27
N LYS A 50 1.52 12.89 -19.01
CA LYS A 50 0.39 12.79 -19.96
C LYS A 50 -0.96 13.09 -19.28
N TYR A 51 -1.18 12.57 -18.06
CA TYR A 51 -2.43 12.80 -17.33
C TYR A 51 -2.63 14.26 -16.93
N ARG A 52 -1.59 14.95 -16.49
CA ARG A 52 -1.66 16.38 -16.19
C ARG A 52 -1.91 17.22 -17.45
N GLU A 53 -1.36 16.81 -18.60
CA GLU A 53 -1.52 17.53 -19.88
C GLU A 53 -2.89 17.33 -20.51
N VAL A 54 -3.44 16.10 -20.50
CA VAL A 54 -4.68 15.76 -21.21
C VAL A 54 -5.91 15.68 -20.29
N GLY A 55 -5.74 15.28 -19.03
CA GLY A 55 -6.82 15.11 -18.05
C GLY A 55 -7.70 13.86 -18.22
N ASP A 56 -7.59 13.15 -19.35
CA ASP A 56 -8.36 11.93 -19.63
C ASP A 56 -7.56 10.67 -19.25
N PHE A 57 -7.77 10.19 -18.02
CA PHE A 57 -7.08 9.00 -17.53
C PHE A 57 -7.42 7.72 -18.30
N ASP A 58 -8.63 7.62 -18.87
CA ASP A 58 -9.08 6.43 -19.59
C ASP A 58 -8.37 6.31 -20.93
N LYS A 59 -8.27 7.43 -21.67
CA LYS A 59 -7.52 7.48 -22.93
C LYS A 59 -6.04 7.17 -22.70
N ILE A 60 -5.41 7.80 -21.70
CA ILE A 60 -3.98 7.62 -21.42
C ILE A 60 -3.68 6.19 -20.99
N TRP A 61 -4.55 5.60 -20.16
CA TRP A 61 -4.38 4.23 -19.74
C TRP A 61 -4.50 3.26 -20.92
N ARG A 62 -5.45 3.49 -21.82
CA ARG A 62 -5.62 2.68 -23.04
C ARG A 62 -4.39 2.75 -23.94
N GLU A 63 -3.91 3.94 -24.26
CA GLU A 63 -2.68 4.13 -25.06
C GLU A 63 -1.48 3.43 -24.40
N HIS A 64 -1.40 3.48 -23.07
CA HIS A 64 -0.36 2.80 -22.32
C HIS A 64 -0.49 1.27 -22.36
N CYS A 65 -1.72 0.74 -22.38
CA CYS A 65 -1.98 -0.69 -22.55
C CYS A 65 -1.65 -1.20 -23.96
N GLU A 66 -1.69 -0.33 -24.97
CA GLU A 66 -1.37 -0.61 -26.37
C GLU A 66 0.14 -0.52 -26.68
N ASP A 67 0.92 0.15 -25.83
CA ASP A 67 2.39 0.28 -25.95
C ASP A 67 3.11 -0.98 -25.41
N GLU A 68 3.06 -2.05 -26.21
CA GLU A 68 3.64 -3.36 -25.84
C GLU A 68 5.14 -3.29 -25.55
N GLU A 69 5.89 -2.43 -26.25
CA GLU A 69 7.33 -2.26 -26.07
C GLU A 69 7.63 -1.69 -24.68
N THR A 70 7.04 -0.54 -24.33
CA THR A 70 7.23 0.09 -23.02
C THR A 70 6.77 -0.83 -21.88
N LEU A 71 5.66 -1.55 -22.07
CA LEU A 71 5.16 -2.50 -21.07
C LEU A 71 6.08 -3.70 -20.88
N CYS A 72 6.64 -4.25 -21.95
CA CYS A 72 7.60 -5.36 -21.86
C CYS A 72 8.89 -4.92 -21.14
N GLU A 73 9.42 -3.75 -21.47
CA GLU A 73 10.57 -3.17 -20.76
C GLU A 73 10.28 -2.96 -19.27
N TYR A 74 9.10 -2.42 -18.96
CA TYR A 74 8.63 -2.23 -17.58
C TYR A 74 8.54 -3.56 -16.83
N ALA A 75 7.93 -4.59 -17.42
CA ALA A 75 7.76 -5.91 -16.81
C ALA A 75 9.12 -6.59 -16.55
N VAL A 76 10.05 -6.53 -17.52
CA VAL A 76 11.42 -7.05 -17.34
C VAL A 76 12.15 -6.30 -16.24
N ALA A 77 12.04 -4.98 -16.19
CA ALA A 77 12.66 -4.17 -15.14
C ALA A 77 12.11 -4.52 -13.75
N MET A 78 10.80 -4.66 -13.62
CA MET A 78 10.13 -5.04 -12.37
C MET A 78 10.52 -6.44 -11.90
N LYS A 79 10.57 -7.41 -12.81
CA LYS A 79 11.01 -8.78 -12.51
C LYS A 79 12.46 -8.80 -12.02
N ASN A 80 13.37 -8.13 -12.73
CA ASN A 80 14.78 -8.10 -12.35
C ASN A 80 15.01 -7.37 -11.01
N LEU A 81 14.28 -6.29 -10.74
CA LEU A 81 14.28 -5.64 -9.43
C LEU A 81 13.84 -6.62 -8.33
N ALA A 82 12.78 -7.39 -8.58
CA ALA A 82 12.27 -8.37 -7.62
C ALA A 82 13.27 -9.51 -7.35
N ASP A 83 13.76 -10.15 -8.39
CA ASP A 83 14.63 -11.33 -8.29
C ASP A 83 16.01 -10.97 -7.73
N ASN A 84 16.61 -9.86 -8.17
CA ASN A 84 18.02 -9.59 -7.91
C ASN A 84 18.26 -8.61 -6.77
N HIS A 85 17.32 -7.68 -6.51
CA HIS A 85 17.52 -6.60 -5.54
C HIS A 85 16.60 -6.74 -4.33
N TRP A 86 15.32 -7.05 -4.53
CA TRP A 86 14.36 -7.14 -3.42
C TRP A 86 14.41 -8.46 -2.68
N ALA A 87 14.65 -9.60 -3.34
CA ALA A 87 14.73 -10.88 -2.62
C ALA A 87 15.92 -10.94 -1.66
N LYS A 88 17.04 -10.27 -1.98
CA LYS A 88 18.28 -10.32 -1.19
C LYS A 88 18.35 -9.28 -0.08
N THR A 89 17.57 -8.20 -0.22
CA THR A 89 17.37 -7.25 0.87
C THR A 89 16.13 -7.70 1.62
N CYS A 90 16.14 -7.71 2.95
CA CYS A 90 14.95 -8.10 3.75
C CYS A 90 13.68 -7.26 3.46
N GLU A 91 13.77 -6.25 2.60
CA GLU A 91 12.66 -5.39 2.18
C GLU A 91 11.69 -6.08 1.21
N GLY A 92 12.16 -6.96 0.32
CA GLY A 92 11.30 -7.70 -0.61
C GLY A 92 10.61 -8.89 0.03
N GLU A 93 11.36 -9.68 0.80
CA GLU A 93 10.84 -10.76 1.65
C GLU A 93 10.10 -10.24 2.90
N GLY A 94 10.02 -8.93 3.08
CA GLY A 94 9.21 -8.37 4.16
C GLY A 94 7.72 -8.39 3.80
N ARG A 95 7.39 -8.03 2.56
CA ARG A 95 6.01 -7.65 2.19
C ARG A 95 5.12 -8.86 1.90
N ILE A 96 5.64 -9.89 1.24
CA ILE A 96 4.90 -11.12 0.93
C ILE A 96 4.65 -11.89 2.22
N GLU A 97 5.67 -12.00 3.06
CA GLU A 97 5.65 -12.64 4.37
C GLU A 97 4.73 -11.88 5.33
N TRP A 98 4.71 -10.54 5.27
CA TRP A 98 3.71 -9.74 6.00
C TRP A 98 2.29 -10.06 5.54
N CYS A 99 2.01 -10.09 4.24
CA CYS A 99 0.70 -10.47 3.71
C CYS A 99 0.27 -11.86 4.22
N CYS A 100 1.17 -12.84 4.15
CA CYS A 100 0.92 -14.19 4.65
C CYS A 100 0.63 -14.20 6.16
N SER A 101 1.43 -13.47 6.95
CA SER A 101 1.25 -13.33 8.39
C SER A 101 -0.11 -12.73 8.74
N VAL A 102 -0.55 -11.69 8.00
CA VAL A 102 -1.86 -11.07 8.21
C VAL A 102 -2.99 -12.03 7.86
N CYS A 103 -2.89 -12.78 6.77
CA CYS A 103 -3.87 -13.79 6.40
C CYS A 103 -3.98 -14.89 7.47
N ARG A 104 -2.85 -15.42 7.97
CA ARG A 104 -2.84 -16.41 9.06
C ARG A 104 -3.44 -15.84 10.34
N GLU A 105 -3.04 -14.64 10.73
CA GLU A 105 -3.59 -13.95 11.91
C GLU A 105 -5.11 -13.83 11.83
N TYR A 106 -5.61 -13.41 10.67
CA TYR A 106 -7.02 -13.12 10.46
C TYR A 106 -7.87 -14.38 10.31
N PHE A 107 -7.53 -15.28 9.40
CA PHE A 107 -8.37 -16.44 9.06
C PHE A 107 -8.13 -17.65 9.97
N GLN A 108 -6.92 -17.85 10.49
CA GLN A 108 -6.56 -19.07 11.22
C GLN A 108 -6.39 -18.83 12.73
N ASN A 109 -5.80 -17.70 13.12
CA ASN A 109 -5.49 -17.42 14.54
C ASN A 109 -6.57 -16.60 15.27
N GLY A 110 -7.82 -16.68 14.79
CA GLY A 110 -8.99 -16.08 15.42
C GLY A 110 -9.12 -14.56 15.26
N GLY A 111 -8.34 -13.92 14.38
CA GLY A 111 -8.43 -12.48 14.13
C GLY A 111 -9.79 -12.05 13.56
N LYS A 112 -10.39 -12.85 12.67
CA LYS A 112 -11.74 -12.65 12.13
C LYS A 112 -12.80 -12.65 13.22
N ARG A 113 -12.85 -13.70 14.04
CA ARG A 113 -13.75 -13.81 15.20
C ARG A 113 -13.63 -12.61 16.13
N LYS A 114 -12.41 -12.24 16.54
CA LYS A 114 -12.16 -11.05 17.39
C LYS A 114 -12.67 -9.75 16.74
N ALA A 115 -12.50 -9.60 15.42
CA ALA A 115 -12.96 -8.44 14.68
C ALA A 115 -14.50 -8.38 14.55
N LEU A 116 -15.18 -9.52 14.50
CA LEU A 116 -16.64 -9.63 14.49
C LEU A 116 -17.22 -9.34 15.88
N GLU A 117 -16.68 -9.95 16.93
CA GLU A 117 -17.07 -9.68 18.32
C GLU A 117 -16.92 -8.18 18.67
N LYS A 118 -15.87 -7.52 18.17
CA LYS A 118 -15.65 -6.08 18.36
C LYS A 118 -16.70 -5.23 17.63
N ASP A 119 -17.17 -5.67 16.47
CA ASP A 119 -18.24 -4.99 15.73
C ASP A 119 -19.58 -5.13 16.45
N GLU A 120 -19.91 -6.33 16.90
CA GLU A 120 -21.12 -6.60 17.66
C GLU A 120 -21.19 -5.74 18.93
N LYS A 121 -20.10 -5.70 19.71
CA LYS A 121 -20.00 -4.83 20.90
C LYS A 121 -20.20 -3.35 20.58
N ARG A 122 -19.72 -2.88 19.41
CA ARG A 122 -19.90 -1.49 18.97
C ARG A 122 -21.33 -1.22 18.51
N ALA A 123 -21.96 -2.17 17.83
CA ALA A 123 -23.36 -2.06 17.40
C ALA A 123 -24.30 -1.99 18.62
N VAL A 124 -24.08 -2.83 19.64
CA VAL A 124 -24.82 -2.80 20.91
C VAL A 124 -24.61 -1.49 21.68
N LEU A 125 -23.42 -0.91 21.62
CA LEU A 125 -23.18 0.38 22.26
C LEU A 125 -23.91 1.50 21.51
N ALA A 126 -23.84 1.54 20.18
CA ALA A 126 -24.51 2.56 19.37
C ALA A 126 -26.04 2.57 19.56
N THR A 127 -26.67 1.41 19.74
CA THR A 127 -28.11 1.32 20.02
C THR A 127 -28.49 1.82 21.41
N LYS A 128 -27.58 1.71 22.41
CA LYS A 128 -27.81 2.21 23.78
C LYS A 128 -27.62 3.71 23.91
N THR A 129 -26.72 4.32 23.14
CA THR A 129 -26.41 5.75 23.25
C THR A 129 -27.33 6.64 22.42
N THR A 130 -28.25 6.08 21.62
CA THR A 130 -29.22 6.87 20.85
C THR A 130 -30.37 7.28 21.78
N PRO A 131 -30.51 8.57 22.17
CA PRO A 131 -31.60 9.00 23.04
C PRO A 131 -32.92 8.83 22.29
N ALA A 132 -33.91 8.25 22.97
CA ALA A 132 -35.26 8.04 22.48
C ALA A 132 -35.97 9.37 22.17
N LEU A 133 -35.70 9.94 20.99
CA LEU A 133 -36.58 10.89 20.32
C LEU A 133 -37.54 10.08 19.47
N ASN A 134 -38.62 9.60 20.09
CA ASN A 134 -39.96 9.43 19.53
C ASN A 134 -40.87 8.76 20.59
N MET A 135 -41.42 9.59 21.47
CA MET A 135 -42.66 9.31 22.18
C MET A 135 -43.83 9.54 21.22
N HIS A 136 -44.56 8.49 20.84
CA HIS A 136 -46.01 8.34 21.01
C HIS A 136 -46.57 7.19 20.16
N GLU A 137 -47.56 6.52 20.75
CA GLU A 137 -48.56 5.61 20.14
C GLU A 137 -48.25 4.10 20.05
N SER A 138 -48.69 3.44 21.12
CA SER A 138 -49.76 2.44 21.10
C SER A 138 -49.47 0.98 20.70
N SER A 139 -49.67 0.16 21.74
CA SER A 139 -50.38 -1.13 21.74
C SER A 139 -49.66 -2.39 21.25
N GLN A 140 -49.44 -3.27 22.25
CA GLN A 140 -49.66 -4.72 22.21
C GLN A 140 -48.80 -5.55 21.23
N LEU A 141 -47.68 -6.05 21.75
CA LEU A 141 -47.17 -7.40 21.42
C LEU A 141 -46.25 -7.86 22.56
N GLU A 142 -46.86 -8.35 23.63
CA GLU A 142 -46.22 -9.30 24.54
C GLU A 142 -46.05 -10.63 23.81
N GLY A 143 -44.82 -11.09 23.63
CA GLY A 143 -44.54 -12.45 23.17
C GLY A 143 -43.21 -12.56 22.42
N HIS A 144 -42.35 -13.48 22.87
CA HIS A 144 -41.13 -13.95 22.21
C HIS A 144 -39.85 -13.10 22.34
N LEU A 145 -39.31 -13.03 23.56
CA LEU A 145 -37.87 -12.86 23.78
C LEU A 145 -37.36 -13.96 24.73
N THR A 146 -37.52 -15.21 24.30
CA THR A 146 -36.84 -16.37 24.87
C THR A 146 -36.29 -17.19 23.71
N ASN A 147 -35.00 -17.55 23.78
CA ASN A 147 -34.22 -18.38 22.85
C ASN A 147 -33.56 -17.66 21.66
N LEU A 148 -32.49 -16.91 21.92
CA LEU A 148 -31.39 -16.76 20.95
C LEU A 148 -30.69 -18.13 20.81
N SER A 149 -31.29 -18.99 19.99
CA SER A 149 -30.73 -20.26 19.56
C SER A 149 -29.41 -20.02 18.82
N PHE A 150 -28.36 -20.74 19.22
CA PHE A 150 -27.00 -20.80 18.68
C PHE A 150 -26.93 -21.35 17.22
N THR A 151 -27.85 -20.93 16.37
CA THR A 151 -28.02 -21.42 14.98
C THR A 151 -27.93 -20.25 14.00
N ASN A 152 -26.92 -19.38 14.17
CA ASN A 152 -26.63 -18.36 13.16
C ASN A 152 -25.89 -19.05 11.98
N PRO A 153 -26.40 -19.00 10.73
CA PRO A 153 -25.72 -19.58 9.56
C PRO A 153 -24.27 -19.07 9.36
N GLU A 154 -23.92 -17.93 9.96
CA GLU A 154 -22.56 -17.40 10.01
C GLU A 154 -21.59 -18.30 10.79
N PHE A 155 -22.04 -19.01 11.83
CA PHE A 155 -21.19 -19.93 12.61
C PHE A 155 -20.87 -21.23 11.83
N ILE A 156 -21.84 -21.71 11.03
CA ILE A 156 -21.63 -22.85 10.12
C ILE A 156 -20.65 -22.46 9.01
N THR A 157 -20.70 -21.21 8.54
CA THR A 157 -19.75 -20.69 7.55
C THR A 157 -18.33 -20.58 8.12
N GLU A 158 -18.18 -20.22 9.40
CA GLU A 158 -16.88 -20.20 10.09
C GLU A 158 -16.27 -21.60 10.27
N LEU A 159 -17.09 -22.63 10.55
CA LEU A 159 -16.61 -24.00 10.64
C LEU A 159 -16.19 -24.58 9.28
N LEU A 160 -16.88 -24.18 8.20
CA LEU A 160 -16.59 -24.64 6.83
C LEU A 160 -15.35 -23.96 6.23
N GLN A 161 -15.02 -22.73 6.65
CA GLN A 161 -13.78 -22.06 6.22
C GLN A 161 -12.51 -22.71 6.79
N ALA A 162 -12.62 -23.52 7.86
CA ALA A 162 -11.47 -24.15 8.49
C ALA A 162 -10.81 -25.28 7.66
N SER A 163 -11.46 -25.78 6.59
CA SER A 163 -10.96 -26.93 5.82
C SER A 163 -10.44 -26.60 4.41
N GLY A 164 -10.56 -25.37 3.93
CA GLY A 164 -10.23 -24.99 2.56
C GLY A 164 -9.01 -24.06 2.45
N LYS A 165 -8.40 -24.00 1.25
CA LYS A 165 -7.37 -23.00 0.95
C LYS A 165 -7.97 -21.60 0.92
N ILE A 166 -7.18 -20.60 1.32
CA ILE A 166 -7.57 -19.19 1.23
C ILE A 166 -7.43 -18.75 -0.24
N ARG A 167 -8.56 -18.49 -0.93
CA ARG A 167 -8.58 -17.92 -2.28
C ARG A 167 -8.02 -16.49 -2.26
N LEU A 168 -6.89 -16.28 -2.93
CA LEU A 168 -6.15 -15.02 -2.95
C LEU A 168 -5.99 -14.53 -4.39
N LEU A 169 -6.37 -13.28 -4.65
CA LEU A 169 -6.09 -12.58 -5.90
C LEU A 169 -4.92 -11.62 -5.68
N ASP A 170 -3.83 -11.82 -6.42
CA ASP A 170 -2.68 -10.92 -6.43
C ASP A 170 -2.70 -10.08 -7.70
N VAL A 171 -2.95 -8.76 -7.56
CA VAL A 171 -3.15 -7.85 -8.69
C VAL A 171 -1.88 -7.04 -8.96
N GLY A 172 -1.39 -7.10 -10.20
CA GLY A 172 -0.06 -6.62 -10.54
C GLY A 172 1.01 -7.60 -10.03
N SER A 173 0.71 -8.89 -10.13
CA SER A 173 1.52 -9.95 -9.51
C SER A 173 2.91 -10.07 -10.12
N CYS A 174 3.06 -9.74 -11.40
CA CYS A 174 4.23 -9.92 -12.25
C CYS A 174 4.72 -11.38 -12.36
N PHE A 175 5.04 -12.03 -11.23
CA PHE A 175 5.68 -13.34 -11.12
C PHE A 175 5.06 -14.32 -10.09
N ASN A 176 3.86 -14.04 -9.55
CA ASN A 176 3.12 -14.92 -8.63
C ASN A 176 3.88 -15.34 -7.33
N PRO A 177 4.35 -14.38 -6.50
CA PRO A 177 5.12 -14.68 -5.29
C PRO A 177 4.37 -15.51 -4.24
N PHE A 178 3.04 -15.48 -4.26
CA PHE A 178 2.22 -16.21 -3.29
C PHE A 178 2.02 -17.69 -3.65
N LEU A 179 2.41 -18.12 -4.87
CA LEU A 179 2.26 -19.51 -5.30
C LEU A 179 3.01 -20.51 -4.42
N LYS A 180 4.10 -20.08 -3.78
CA LYS A 180 4.94 -20.91 -2.89
C LYS A 180 4.26 -21.32 -1.57
N PHE A 181 3.11 -20.73 -1.22
CA PHE A 181 2.44 -20.99 0.05
C PHE A 181 1.24 -21.92 -0.14
N GLU A 182 1.29 -23.10 0.46
CA GLU A 182 0.29 -24.16 0.26
C GLU A 182 -1.11 -23.80 0.77
N GLU A 183 -1.19 -22.88 1.73
CA GLU A 183 -2.43 -22.40 2.35
C GLU A 183 -3.28 -21.54 1.41
N PHE A 184 -2.72 -21.03 0.30
CA PHE A 184 -3.44 -20.20 -0.67
C PHE A 184 -3.84 -20.98 -1.92
N LEU A 185 -5.03 -20.66 -2.43
CA LEU A 185 -5.38 -20.87 -3.83
C LEU A 185 -5.20 -19.52 -4.53
N THR A 186 -3.99 -19.29 -5.02
CA THR A 186 -3.58 -18.00 -5.58
C THR A 186 -3.93 -17.89 -7.06
N VAL A 187 -4.55 -16.78 -7.44
CA VAL A 187 -4.66 -16.31 -8.82
C VAL A 187 -3.84 -15.03 -8.93
N GLY A 188 -2.73 -15.09 -9.68
CA GLY A 188 -1.94 -13.91 -10.01
C GLY A 188 -2.42 -13.30 -11.32
N ILE A 189 -2.63 -11.99 -11.37
CA ILE A 189 -2.99 -11.27 -12.59
C ILE A 189 -2.05 -10.09 -12.83
N ASP A 190 -1.75 -9.81 -14.10
CA ASP A 190 -0.93 -8.67 -14.51
C ASP A 190 -1.30 -8.22 -15.92
N ILE A 191 -1.04 -6.95 -16.26
CA ILE A 191 -1.25 -6.44 -17.63
C ILE A 191 -0.24 -7.07 -18.60
N VAL A 192 1.00 -7.29 -18.15
CA VAL A 192 2.05 -7.99 -18.90
C VAL A 192 2.72 -9.00 -17.96
N PRO A 193 2.16 -10.22 -17.89
CA PRO A 193 2.72 -11.31 -17.10
C PRO A 193 4.18 -11.61 -17.46
N ALA A 194 5.04 -11.78 -16.47
CA ALA A 194 6.44 -12.15 -16.71
C ALA A 194 6.68 -13.66 -16.65
N VAL A 195 5.67 -14.44 -16.23
CA VAL A 195 5.68 -15.91 -16.12
C VAL A 195 4.30 -16.48 -16.47
N GLU A 196 4.25 -17.74 -16.89
CA GLU A 196 3.01 -18.41 -17.33
C GLU A 196 1.97 -18.62 -16.22
N SER A 197 2.40 -18.64 -14.95
CA SER A 197 1.51 -18.79 -13.80
C SER A 197 0.73 -17.52 -13.43
N VAL A 198 0.90 -16.44 -14.20
CA VAL A 198 0.19 -15.16 -14.04
C VAL A 198 -0.67 -14.93 -15.27
N TYR A 199 -1.95 -14.65 -15.07
CA TYR A 199 -2.88 -14.40 -16.19
C TYR A 199 -2.76 -12.96 -16.67
N LYS A 200 -2.85 -12.76 -18.00
CA LYS A 200 -2.96 -11.43 -18.59
C LYS A 200 -4.33 -10.84 -18.27
N CYS A 201 -4.36 -9.68 -17.63
CA CYS A 201 -5.58 -8.99 -17.23
C CYS A 201 -5.30 -7.50 -16.97
N ASP A 202 -6.10 -6.63 -17.58
CA ASP A 202 -6.19 -5.23 -17.17
C ASP A 202 -7.24 -5.09 -16.06
N PHE A 203 -6.78 -5.02 -14.81
CA PHE A 203 -7.67 -4.95 -13.65
C PHE A 203 -8.60 -3.73 -13.67
N LEU A 204 -8.17 -2.60 -14.26
CA LEU A 204 -9.03 -1.43 -14.38
C LEU A 204 -10.22 -1.70 -15.32
N ASN A 205 -10.02 -2.47 -16.39
CA ASN A 205 -11.06 -2.80 -17.38
C ASN A 205 -11.73 -4.16 -17.18
N LEU A 206 -11.32 -4.95 -16.18
CA LEU A 206 -11.92 -6.23 -15.80
C LEU A 206 -13.44 -6.12 -15.57
N GLN A 207 -14.23 -6.89 -16.31
CA GLN A 207 -15.68 -6.89 -16.17
C GLN A 207 -16.12 -7.76 -14.99
N LEU A 208 -16.90 -7.17 -14.07
CA LEU A 208 -17.40 -7.89 -12.91
C LEU A 208 -18.79 -8.46 -13.19
N GLN A 209 -18.95 -9.75 -12.92
CA GLN A 209 -20.21 -10.47 -13.08
C GLN A 209 -20.88 -10.70 -11.72
N GLN A 210 -22.13 -11.15 -11.74
CA GLN A 210 -22.82 -11.54 -10.50
C GLN A 210 -22.08 -12.70 -9.81
N PRO A 211 -22.11 -12.78 -8.46
CA PRO A 211 -21.49 -13.88 -7.72
C PRO A 211 -22.00 -15.25 -8.16
N LEU A 212 -21.09 -16.22 -8.19
CA LEU A 212 -21.44 -17.61 -8.48
C LEU A 212 -22.22 -18.21 -7.30
N GLN A 213 -23.41 -18.74 -7.56
CA GLN A 213 -24.19 -19.50 -6.56
C GLN A 213 -23.76 -20.98 -6.57
N LEU A 214 -22.48 -21.22 -6.26
CA LEU A 214 -21.86 -22.54 -6.29
C LEU A 214 -21.33 -22.95 -4.93
N ALA A 215 -21.18 -24.26 -4.71
CA ALA A 215 -20.48 -24.81 -3.57
C ALA A 215 -18.98 -24.45 -3.61
N GLN A 216 -18.32 -24.50 -2.45
CA GLN A 216 -16.95 -24.04 -2.29
C GLN A 216 -15.94 -24.79 -3.19
N ASP A 217 -16.09 -26.10 -3.30
CA ASP A 217 -15.28 -26.96 -4.17
C ASP A 217 -15.47 -26.62 -5.66
N ALA A 218 -16.68 -26.27 -6.08
CA ALA A 218 -16.97 -25.83 -7.43
C ALA A 218 -16.36 -24.45 -7.74
N ILE A 219 -16.30 -23.53 -6.77
CA ILE A 219 -15.57 -22.25 -6.92
C ILE A 219 -14.07 -22.51 -7.07
N ASP A 220 -13.49 -23.40 -6.25
CA ASP A 220 -12.07 -23.75 -6.34
C ASP A 220 -11.74 -24.42 -7.69
N ALA A 221 -12.63 -25.26 -8.21
CA ALA A 221 -12.50 -25.85 -9.54
C ALA A 221 -12.59 -24.79 -10.65
N PHE A 222 -13.53 -23.84 -10.55
CA PHE A 222 -13.63 -22.72 -11.47
C PHE A 222 -12.33 -21.91 -11.55
N LEU A 223 -11.75 -21.54 -10.39
CA LEU A 223 -10.50 -20.78 -10.36
C LEU A 223 -9.32 -21.53 -10.99
N LYS A 224 -9.28 -22.86 -10.90
CA LYS A 224 -8.25 -23.70 -11.53
C LYS A 224 -8.42 -23.82 -13.05
N GLN A 225 -9.59 -23.50 -13.59
CA GLN A 225 -9.94 -23.61 -15.01
C GLN A 225 -10.05 -22.24 -15.70
N LEU A 226 -9.58 -21.17 -15.06
CA LEU A 226 -9.54 -19.85 -15.67
C LEU A 226 -8.76 -19.87 -16.99
N LYS A 227 -9.27 -19.15 -17.97
CA LYS A 227 -8.62 -18.98 -19.27
C LYS A 227 -7.78 -17.70 -19.27
N ASN A 228 -6.72 -17.70 -20.07
CA ASN A 228 -5.87 -16.54 -20.31
C ASN A 228 -6.21 -15.95 -21.69
N PRO A 229 -6.42 -14.63 -21.86
CA PRO A 229 -6.50 -13.58 -20.84
C PRO A 229 -7.77 -13.67 -19.98
N ILE A 230 -7.73 -13.05 -18.80
CA ILE A 230 -8.92 -12.84 -17.95
C ILE A 230 -9.48 -11.45 -18.26
N ASP A 231 -10.67 -11.41 -18.86
CA ASP A 231 -11.43 -10.20 -19.17
C ASP A 231 -12.62 -9.98 -18.23
N SER A 232 -13.03 -11.03 -17.52
CA SER A 232 -14.19 -11.02 -16.65
C SER A 232 -14.02 -11.97 -15.45
N LEU A 233 -14.57 -11.57 -14.31
CA LEU A 233 -14.63 -12.39 -13.10
C LEU A 233 -15.96 -12.18 -12.36
N PRO A 234 -16.59 -13.25 -11.87
CA PRO A 234 -17.67 -13.15 -10.89
C PRO A 234 -17.26 -12.38 -9.62
N GLY A 235 -18.21 -11.66 -9.03
CA GLY A 235 -18.06 -11.05 -7.72
C GLY A 235 -17.94 -12.09 -6.60
N GLU A 236 -17.47 -11.65 -5.43
CA GLU A 236 -17.38 -12.47 -4.21
C GLU A 236 -16.59 -13.77 -4.37
N LEU A 237 -15.61 -13.80 -5.27
CA LEU A 237 -14.78 -14.98 -5.51
C LEU A 237 -13.66 -15.13 -4.50
N PHE A 238 -13.08 -14.06 -3.98
CA PHE A 238 -11.82 -14.14 -3.22
C PHE A 238 -12.01 -13.85 -1.74
N HIS A 239 -11.21 -14.53 -0.91
CA HIS A 239 -11.07 -14.18 0.50
C HIS A 239 -10.11 -13.01 0.69
N VAL A 240 -9.11 -12.89 -0.18
CA VAL A 240 -8.05 -11.88 -0.10
C VAL A 240 -7.80 -11.29 -1.48
N VAL A 241 -7.66 -9.96 -1.55
CA VAL A 241 -7.14 -9.23 -2.71
C VAL A 241 -5.92 -8.46 -2.26
N VAL A 242 -4.80 -8.60 -2.99
CA VAL A 242 -3.52 -7.95 -2.68
C VAL A 242 -3.19 -6.92 -3.74
N PHE A 243 -2.91 -5.70 -3.30
CA PHE A 243 -2.33 -4.61 -4.08
C PHE A 243 -0.92 -4.34 -3.57
N SER A 244 0.07 -5.04 -4.12
CA SER A 244 1.48 -4.83 -3.76
C SER A 244 2.15 -3.86 -4.73
N LEU A 245 2.37 -2.62 -4.31
CA LEU A 245 2.96 -1.53 -5.12
C LEU A 245 2.14 -1.17 -6.39
N LEU A 246 0.91 -1.67 -6.48
CA LEU A 246 0.00 -1.46 -7.62
C LEU A 246 -0.54 -0.03 -7.66
N LEU A 247 -1.10 0.49 -6.55
CA LEU A 247 -1.85 1.75 -6.58
C LEU A 247 -0.97 2.96 -6.96
N SER A 248 0.32 2.94 -6.63
CA SER A 248 1.29 3.96 -7.01
C SER A 248 1.61 3.99 -8.52
N TYR A 249 1.22 2.95 -9.26
CA TYR A 249 1.41 2.89 -10.70
C TYR A 249 0.46 3.82 -11.45
N PHE A 250 -0.78 3.90 -10.99
CA PHE A 250 -1.82 4.64 -11.70
C PHE A 250 -1.57 6.16 -11.65
N PRO A 251 -1.76 6.88 -12.77
CA PRO A 251 -1.54 8.31 -12.82
C PRO A 251 -2.63 9.13 -12.11
N SER A 252 -3.86 8.59 -11.97
CA SER A 252 -4.97 9.30 -11.35
C SER A 252 -5.40 8.69 -10.01
N PRO A 253 -5.70 9.51 -8.97
CA PRO A 253 -6.32 9.02 -7.74
C PRO A 253 -7.69 8.36 -8.00
N TYR A 254 -8.39 8.74 -9.08
CA TYR A 254 -9.66 8.13 -9.47
C TYR A 254 -9.49 6.66 -9.88
N GLN A 255 -8.44 6.33 -10.65
CA GLN A 255 -8.13 4.94 -11.02
C GLN A 255 -7.79 4.10 -9.79
N ARG A 256 -7.07 4.66 -8.80
CA ARG A 256 -6.78 3.99 -7.53
C ARG A 256 -8.07 3.66 -6.77
N TRP A 257 -9.04 4.59 -6.78
CA TRP A 257 -10.35 4.38 -6.18
C TRP A 257 -11.16 3.29 -6.90
N ILE A 258 -11.17 3.29 -8.24
CA ILE A 258 -11.80 2.21 -9.03
C ILE A 258 -11.21 0.85 -8.64
N CYS A 259 -9.88 0.74 -8.50
CA CYS A 259 -9.26 -0.51 -8.08
C CYS A 259 -9.76 -0.99 -6.71
N CYS A 260 -9.81 -0.10 -5.72
CA CYS A 260 -10.36 -0.41 -4.40
C CYS A 260 -11.83 -0.83 -4.46
N LYS A 261 -12.63 -0.19 -5.33
CA LYS A 261 -14.03 -0.54 -5.55
C LYS A 261 -14.16 -1.96 -6.16
N LYS A 262 -13.39 -2.28 -7.20
CA LYS A 262 -13.38 -3.61 -7.81
C LYS A 262 -12.93 -4.68 -6.83
N ALA A 263 -11.92 -4.40 -6.01
CA ALA A 263 -11.51 -5.30 -4.94
C ALA A 263 -12.64 -5.56 -3.94
N HIS A 264 -13.45 -4.54 -3.58
CA HIS A 264 -14.63 -4.73 -2.75
C HIS A 264 -15.61 -5.71 -3.39
N GLU A 265 -15.93 -5.53 -4.67
CA GLU A 265 -16.89 -6.38 -5.38
C GLU A 265 -16.39 -7.83 -5.55
N LEU A 266 -15.09 -8.03 -5.74
CA LEU A 266 -14.46 -9.36 -5.86
C LEU A 266 -14.29 -10.11 -4.53
N LEU A 267 -14.25 -9.40 -3.40
CA LEU A 267 -14.09 -10.00 -2.08
C LEU A 267 -15.42 -10.56 -1.54
N VAL A 268 -15.37 -11.72 -0.88
CA VAL A 268 -16.49 -12.17 -0.04
C VAL A 268 -16.68 -11.21 1.15
N LEU A 269 -17.86 -11.22 1.76
CA LEU A 269 -18.07 -10.52 3.03
C LEU A 269 -17.06 -11.01 4.09
N ASN A 270 -16.47 -10.08 4.84
CA ASN A 270 -15.35 -10.31 5.76
C ASN A 270 -14.04 -10.77 5.09
N GLY A 271 -13.90 -10.64 3.77
CA GLY A 271 -12.62 -10.78 3.07
C GLY A 271 -11.67 -9.60 3.37
N LEU A 272 -10.39 -9.76 3.01
CA LEU A 272 -9.34 -8.78 3.23
C LEU A 272 -8.85 -8.14 1.93
N LEU A 273 -8.78 -6.81 1.91
CA LEU A 273 -7.97 -6.04 0.98
C LEU A 273 -6.64 -5.70 1.65
N LEU A 274 -5.53 -6.18 1.08
CA LEU A 274 -4.17 -5.88 1.53
C LEU A 274 -3.53 -4.88 0.57
N ILE A 275 -3.00 -3.78 1.09
CA ILE A 275 -2.37 -2.71 0.31
C ILE A 275 -0.97 -2.47 0.83
N ILE A 276 0.02 -2.60 -0.04
CA ILE A 276 1.41 -2.21 0.21
C ILE A 276 1.73 -1.08 -0.75
N THR A 277 2.12 0.08 -0.23
CA THR A 277 2.45 1.27 -1.03
C THR A 277 3.82 1.81 -0.61
N PRO A 278 4.63 2.33 -1.54
CA PRO A 278 5.91 2.92 -1.19
C PRO A 278 5.74 4.12 -0.27
N ASP A 279 6.74 4.36 0.57
CA ASP A 279 6.93 5.57 1.36
C ASP A 279 8.34 6.11 1.07
N SER A 280 8.37 7.28 0.42
CA SER A 280 9.61 7.95 0.00
C SER A 280 10.20 8.86 1.09
N SER A 281 9.74 8.80 2.34
CA SER A 281 10.11 9.80 3.34
C SER A 281 10.33 9.26 4.75
N HIS A 282 10.97 10.10 5.57
CA HIS A 282 11.15 9.88 7.00
C HIS A 282 9.79 9.71 7.70
N GLN A 283 9.82 9.05 8.87
CA GLN A 283 8.61 8.72 9.64
C GLN A 283 7.68 9.94 9.78
N ASN A 284 6.37 9.68 9.62
CA ASN A 284 5.25 10.62 9.77
C ASN A 284 5.02 11.67 8.67
N ARG A 285 5.90 11.88 7.68
CA ARG A 285 5.65 12.88 6.62
C ARG A 285 4.35 12.63 5.85
N HIS A 286 3.99 11.37 5.65
CA HIS A 286 2.79 10.97 4.89
C HIS A 286 1.62 10.50 5.79
N ALA A 287 1.61 10.88 7.07
CA ALA A 287 0.53 10.51 7.99
C ALA A 287 -0.85 11.04 7.54
N MET A 288 -0.91 12.27 7.01
CA MET A 288 -2.14 12.85 6.47
C MET A 288 -2.64 12.09 5.23
N MET A 289 -1.73 11.68 4.35
CA MET A 289 -2.04 10.84 3.19
C MET A 289 -2.64 9.50 3.64
N MET A 290 -2.02 8.82 4.62
CA MET A 290 -2.55 7.55 5.14
C MET A 290 -3.91 7.71 5.84
N LYS A 291 -4.14 8.83 6.54
CA LYS A 291 -5.47 9.15 7.11
C LYS A 291 -6.49 9.36 6.00
N SER A 292 -6.12 10.08 4.94
CA SER A 292 -6.95 10.34 3.76
C SER A 292 -7.34 9.02 3.06
N TRP A 293 -6.36 8.15 2.81
CA TRP A 293 -6.57 6.83 2.21
C TRP A 293 -7.51 5.97 3.05
N LYS A 294 -7.31 5.92 4.37
CA LYS A 294 -8.20 5.19 5.27
C LYS A 294 -9.65 5.64 5.11
N ILE A 295 -9.92 6.96 5.10
CA ILE A 295 -11.28 7.49 4.95
C ILE A 295 -11.86 7.10 3.58
N ALA A 296 -11.08 7.25 2.51
CA ALA A 296 -11.49 6.90 1.15
C ALA A 296 -11.89 5.42 1.03
N ILE A 297 -11.04 4.52 1.55
CA ILE A 297 -11.26 3.08 1.46
C ILE A 297 -12.41 2.66 2.39
N GLU A 298 -12.48 3.18 3.62
CA GLU A 298 -13.58 2.86 4.53
C GLU A 298 -14.95 3.32 3.97
N SER A 299 -14.99 4.39 3.17
CA SER A 299 -16.23 4.85 2.49
C SER A 299 -16.83 3.80 1.54
N LEU A 300 -16.00 2.92 0.97
CA LEU A 300 -16.42 1.85 0.06
C LEU A 300 -17.07 0.67 0.80
N GLY A 301 -17.14 0.68 2.13
CA GLY A 301 -17.64 -0.45 2.91
C GLY A 301 -16.54 -1.37 3.43
N PHE A 302 -15.36 -0.79 3.65
CA PHE A 302 -14.24 -1.45 4.33
C PHE A 302 -14.08 -0.93 5.77
N LYS A 303 -13.31 -1.66 6.56
CA LYS A 303 -12.85 -1.23 7.89
C LYS A 303 -11.40 -1.61 8.07
N ARG A 304 -10.55 -0.67 8.50
CA ARG A 304 -9.13 -0.97 8.73
C ARG A 304 -8.97 -2.05 9.80
N PHE A 305 -8.36 -3.18 9.42
CA PHE A 305 -8.00 -4.28 10.31
C PHE A 305 -6.60 -4.06 10.90
N LYS A 306 -5.60 -3.79 10.06
CA LYS A 306 -4.20 -3.66 10.48
C LYS A 306 -3.45 -2.59 9.70
N TYR A 307 -2.45 -1.99 10.34
CA TYR A 307 -1.49 -1.08 9.72
C TYR A 307 -0.09 -1.42 10.24
N SER A 308 0.90 -1.40 9.36
CA SER A 308 2.31 -1.57 9.69
C SER A 308 3.14 -0.61 8.84
N LYS A 309 4.25 -0.14 9.39
CA LYS A 309 5.19 0.76 8.71
C LYS A 309 6.54 0.05 8.64
N PHE A 310 7.01 -0.20 7.41
CA PHE A 310 8.40 -0.58 7.16
C PHE A 310 9.19 0.66 6.75
N SER A 311 10.53 0.57 6.68
CA SER A 311 11.40 1.72 6.37
C SER A 311 10.90 2.53 5.16
N HIS A 312 10.58 1.84 4.07
CA HIS A 312 10.20 2.46 2.79
C HIS A 312 8.79 2.11 2.31
N MET A 313 7.93 1.56 3.17
CA MET A 313 6.59 1.11 2.77
C MET A 313 5.55 1.28 3.87
N HIS A 314 4.32 1.58 3.47
CA HIS A 314 3.13 1.43 4.30
C HIS A 314 2.40 0.14 3.93
N LEU A 315 2.00 -0.63 4.94
CA LEU A 315 1.28 -1.88 4.77
C LEU A 315 -0.05 -1.79 5.52
N MET A 316 -1.16 -1.94 4.80
CA MET A 316 -2.52 -1.78 5.32
C MET A 316 -3.37 -2.99 4.99
N ALA A 317 -4.18 -3.44 5.95
CA ALA A 317 -5.18 -4.46 5.75
C ALA A 317 -6.56 -3.89 6.09
N PHE A 318 -7.51 -4.09 5.19
CA PHE A 318 -8.90 -3.64 5.33
C PHE A 318 -9.84 -4.83 5.20
N ARG A 319 -10.80 -4.95 6.11
CA ARG A 319 -11.86 -5.96 6.06
C ARG A 319 -13.09 -5.42 5.34
N LYS A 320 -13.65 -6.18 4.40
CA LYS A 320 -14.95 -5.88 3.79
C LYS A 320 -16.07 -6.10 4.81
N ILE A 321 -16.86 -5.06 5.09
CA ILE A 321 -17.92 -5.08 6.12
C ILE A 321 -19.33 -4.87 5.55
N SER A 322 -19.46 -4.60 4.25
CA SER A 322 -20.75 -4.47 3.57
C SER A 322 -20.76 -5.28 2.27
N LEU A 323 -21.95 -5.74 1.85
CA LEU A 323 -22.12 -6.46 0.59
C LEU A 323 -21.99 -5.53 -0.62
N LYS A 324 -22.53 -4.31 -0.51
CA LYS A 324 -22.49 -3.27 -1.54
C LYS A 324 -21.62 -2.11 -1.10
N THR A 325 -21.03 -1.40 -2.06
CA THR A 325 -20.30 -0.16 -1.80
C THR A 325 -21.25 0.94 -1.37
N THR A 326 -20.87 1.74 -0.37
CA THR A 326 -21.73 2.76 0.25
C THR A 326 -21.28 4.20 0.03
N SER A 327 -20.31 4.43 -0.86
CA SER A 327 -19.72 5.77 -1.05
C SER A 327 -20.71 6.76 -1.67
N ASP A 328 -21.05 7.79 -0.91
CA ASP A 328 -21.74 8.98 -1.43
C ASP A 328 -20.72 9.89 -2.13
N LEU A 329 -20.64 9.75 -3.46
CA LEU A 329 -19.79 10.59 -4.31
C LEU A 329 -20.34 12.00 -4.54
N VAL A 330 -21.60 12.27 -4.15
CA VAL A 330 -22.22 13.59 -4.29
C VAL A 330 -21.74 14.51 -3.17
N SER A 331 -21.71 14.02 -1.92
CA SER A 331 -21.30 14.86 -0.79
C SER A 331 -19.79 14.94 -0.59
N ARG A 332 -19.03 13.93 -1.04
CA ARG A 332 -17.58 13.88 -0.79
C ARG A 332 -16.81 13.28 -1.95
N ASN A 333 -15.71 13.94 -2.32
CA ASN A 333 -14.75 13.44 -3.30
C ASN A 333 -13.80 12.39 -2.70
N TYR A 334 -14.33 11.22 -2.31
CA TYR A 334 -13.52 10.09 -1.85
C TYR A 334 -12.46 9.65 -2.86
N PRO A 335 -12.69 9.66 -4.19
CA PRO A 335 -11.65 9.33 -5.15
C PRO A 335 -10.41 10.24 -5.01
N GLY A 336 -10.60 11.55 -4.87
CA GLY A 336 -9.50 12.51 -4.68
C GLY A 336 -8.68 12.30 -3.41
N MET A 337 -9.19 11.55 -2.43
CA MET A 337 -8.50 11.26 -1.17
C MET A 337 -7.41 10.18 -1.31
N LEU A 338 -7.36 9.42 -2.41
CA LEU A 338 -6.32 8.44 -2.74
C LEU A 338 -5.13 9.07 -3.49
N TYR A 339 -4.76 10.29 -3.11
CA TYR A 339 -3.61 10.98 -3.69
C TYR A 339 -2.28 10.36 -3.24
N ILE A 340 -1.23 10.51 -4.05
CA ILE A 340 0.17 10.27 -3.68
C ILE A 340 0.96 11.58 -3.81
N PRO A 341 2.15 11.71 -3.18
CA PRO A 341 2.92 12.94 -3.27
C PRO A 341 3.25 13.34 -4.71
N GLN A 342 3.48 12.35 -5.58
CA GLN A 342 3.81 12.54 -7.00
C GLN A 342 2.66 13.13 -7.82
N ASP A 343 1.42 13.10 -7.32
CA ASP A 343 0.29 13.75 -8.00
C ASP A 343 0.43 15.28 -8.01
N PHE A 344 1.23 15.83 -7.08
CA PHE A 344 1.44 17.28 -6.91
C PHE A 344 2.78 17.77 -7.45
N ASN A 345 3.62 16.89 -8.02
CA ASN A 345 4.87 17.32 -8.63
C ASN A 345 4.58 18.30 -9.78
N SER A 346 5.31 19.41 -9.82
CA SER A 346 5.24 20.32 -10.96
C SER A 346 5.89 19.68 -12.20
N ILE A 347 5.56 20.17 -13.39
CA ILE A 347 6.19 19.73 -14.63
C ILE A 347 7.71 20.00 -14.57
N GLU A 348 8.10 21.11 -13.97
CA GLU A 348 9.50 21.54 -13.83
C GLU A 348 10.31 20.59 -12.93
N ASP A 349 9.76 20.19 -11.77
CA ASP A 349 10.43 19.27 -10.84
C ASP A 349 10.78 17.93 -11.49
N GLU A 350 10.00 17.52 -12.49
CA GLU A 350 10.17 16.25 -13.18
C GLU A 350 11.20 16.31 -14.32
N GLU A 351 11.45 17.48 -14.91
CA GLU A 351 12.46 17.67 -15.96
C GLU A 351 13.89 17.76 -15.40
N TYR A 352 14.07 18.40 -14.23
CA TYR A 352 15.37 18.41 -13.52
C TYR A 352 15.76 17.03 -12.96
N SER A 353 14.77 16.19 -12.69
CA SER A 353 14.98 14.82 -12.18
C SER A 353 15.36 13.82 -13.28
N ASN A 354 15.65 14.29 -14.50
CA ASN A 354 16.02 13.47 -15.65
C ASN A 354 17.54 13.58 -15.89
N PRO A 355 18.40 12.89 -15.11
CA PRO A 355 19.80 12.82 -15.46
C PRO A 355 19.90 11.89 -16.67
N SER A 356 20.20 12.45 -17.84
CA SER A 356 21.28 11.83 -18.60
C SER A 356 22.40 11.60 -17.59
N CYS A 357 22.83 10.35 -17.45
CA CYS A 357 23.72 9.85 -16.41
C CYS A 357 24.94 10.78 -16.20
N TYR A 358 24.78 11.83 -15.39
CA TYR A 358 25.87 12.70 -14.96
C TYR A 358 26.26 12.17 -13.60
N VAL A 359 27.08 11.14 -13.63
CA VAL A 359 27.86 10.74 -12.46
C VAL A 359 28.74 11.95 -12.16
N ARG A 360 28.51 12.63 -11.03
CA ARG A 360 29.45 13.66 -10.57
C ARG A 360 30.82 13.02 -10.51
N SER A 361 31.77 13.61 -11.20
CA SER A 361 33.17 13.20 -11.10
C SER A 361 33.69 13.46 -9.70
N ASP A 362 34.71 12.71 -9.27
CA ASP A 362 35.39 12.94 -7.98
C ASP A 362 35.85 14.41 -7.84
N ILE A 363 36.18 15.07 -8.96
CA ILE A 363 36.55 16.49 -9.03
C ILE A 363 35.36 17.41 -8.68
N GLU A 364 34.15 17.09 -9.16
CA GLU A 364 32.96 17.88 -8.83
C GLU A 364 32.55 17.72 -7.36
N ASP A 365 32.73 16.52 -6.79
CA ASP A 365 32.53 16.27 -5.37
C ASP A 365 33.59 16.97 -4.50
N GLU A 366 34.85 17.01 -4.93
CA GLU A 366 35.91 17.81 -4.27
C GLU A 366 35.62 19.31 -4.33
N GLN A 367 35.13 19.83 -5.46
CA GLN A 367 34.74 21.24 -5.59
C GLN A 367 33.56 21.60 -4.68
N LEU A 368 32.57 20.70 -4.59
CA LEU A 368 31.45 20.86 -3.65
C LEU A 368 31.90 20.83 -2.20
N ALA A 369 32.77 19.89 -1.84
CA ALA A 369 33.36 19.83 -0.51
C ALA A 369 34.13 21.12 -0.18
N TYR A 370 34.85 21.68 -1.15
CA TYR A 370 35.53 22.97 -1.01
C TYR A 370 34.54 24.10 -0.73
N GLY A 371 33.37 24.12 -1.36
CA GLY A 371 32.31 25.10 -1.08
C GLY A 371 31.78 25.03 0.36
N PHE A 372 31.77 23.85 0.98
CA PHE A 372 31.41 23.70 2.41
C PHE A 372 32.50 24.22 3.36
N THR A 373 33.74 24.39 2.89
CA THR A 373 34.82 25.02 3.69
C THR A 373 34.72 26.54 3.76
N GLU A 374 33.86 27.15 2.93
CA GLU A 374 33.60 28.60 2.93
C GLU A 374 32.38 28.99 3.78
N LEU A 375 31.67 28.01 4.35
CA LEU A 375 30.60 28.31 5.30
C LEU A 375 31.21 28.91 6.57
N PRO A 376 30.62 29.98 7.11
CA PRO A 376 31.10 30.60 8.34
C PRO A 376 31.09 29.56 9.47
N ASP A 377 32.20 29.47 10.21
CA ASP A 377 32.31 28.69 11.44
C ASP A 377 31.27 29.21 12.45
N ALA A 378 30.07 28.65 12.42
CA ALA A 378 29.09 28.91 13.46
C ALA A 378 29.63 28.27 14.75
N PRO A 379 29.80 29.04 15.84
CA PRO A 379 30.26 28.48 17.09
C PRO A 379 29.29 27.38 17.53
N TYR A 380 29.87 26.22 17.81
CA TYR A 380 29.18 25.06 18.33
C TYR A 380 28.68 25.39 19.74
N ASP A 381 27.48 25.99 19.85
CA ASP A 381 26.80 26.21 21.12
C ASP A 381 26.31 24.85 21.65
N SER A 382 27.25 24.18 22.31
CA SER A 382 27.05 22.97 23.09
C SER A 382 26.37 23.34 24.40
N ASP A 383 25.07 23.64 24.37
CA ASP A 383 24.27 23.78 25.59
C ASP A 383 23.26 22.61 25.73
N SER A 384 23.81 21.50 26.18
CA SER A 384 23.08 20.46 26.88
C SER A 384 22.75 20.98 28.29
N GLY A 385 21.52 21.43 28.53
CA GLY A 385 21.12 21.92 29.85
C GLY A 385 19.63 22.20 29.95
N GLU A 386 18.92 21.27 30.59
CA GLU A 386 17.65 21.38 31.31
C GLU A 386 16.88 22.72 31.24
N SER A 387 15.60 22.68 30.85
CA SER A 387 14.48 23.02 31.78
C SER A 387 13.15 23.27 31.07
N GLN A 388 12.16 22.49 31.50
CA GLN A 388 10.79 22.89 31.84
C GLN A 388 9.81 23.37 30.76
N ALA A 389 8.84 22.47 30.50
CA ALA A 389 7.41 22.72 30.60
C ALA A 389 6.83 23.95 29.86
N SER A 390 6.19 23.69 28.73
CA SER A 390 4.86 24.27 28.49
C SER A 390 3.97 23.26 27.77
N SER A 391 3.10 22.68 28.59
CA SER A 391 1.90 21.94 28.21
C SER A 391 0.90 22.89 27.56
N ILE A 392 0.42 22.57 26.35
CA ILE A 392 -0.84 23.11 25.82
C ILE A 392 -1.74 21.93 25.43
N PRO A 393 -3.02 21.92 25.87
CA PRO A 393 -3.80 20.71 25.99
C PRO A 393 -4.41 20.28 24.66
N PHE A 394 -4.37 18.98 24.47
CA PHE A 394 -5.30 18.20 23.65
C PHE A 394 -6.74 18.63 23.98
N TYR A 395 -7.47 19.19 23.01
CA TYR A 395 -8.92 19.25 23.05
C TYR A 395 -9.49 18.48 21.86
N GLU A 396 -10.14 17.36 22.21
CA GLU A 396 -11.22 16.77 21.43
C GLU A 396 -12.25 17.84 21.07
N LEU A 397 -12.56 17.94 19.79
CA LEU A 397 -13.89 18.33 19.35
C LEU A 397 -14.29 17.40 18.21
N GLU A 398 -15.08 16.40 18.60
CA GLU A 398 -16.09 15.83 17.74
C GLU A 398 -17.08 16.92 17.32
N ASP A 399 -17.73 16.65 16.19
CA ASP A 399 -19.07 17.11 15.81
C ASP A 399 -19.23 18.37 14.92
N PRO A 400 -20.36 18.49 14.19
CA PRO A 400 -20.39 18.20 12.76
C PRO A 400 -21.10 19.29 11.93
N ILE A 401 -21.20 19.07 10.61
CA ILE A 401 -22.16 19.75 9.69
C ILE A 401 -21.84 21.21 9.33
N LEU A 402 -22.02 21.50 8.04
CA LEU A 402 -22.46 22.74 7.34
C LEU A 402 -21.75 22.76 5.98
N LEU A 403 -22.28 22.13 4.93
CA LEU A 403 -23.28 22.72 4.01
C LEU A 403 -23.10 24.22 3.84
N LEU A 404 -22.55 24.65 2.70
CA LEU A 404 -23.17 25.58 1.74
C LEU A 404 -22.13 26.07 0.72
N SER A 405 -22.34 25.64 -0.53
CA SER A 405 -22.03 26.26 -1.85
C SER A 405 -21.45 25.24 -2.82
#